data_AF-A0A350P7S2-F1
#
_entry.id   AF-A0A350P7S2-F1
#
_cell.length_a   1.000
_cell.length_b   1.000
_cell.length_c   1.000
_cell.angle_alpha   90.00
_cell.angle_beta   90.00
_cell.angle_gamma   90.00
#
_symmetry.space_group_name_H-M   'P 1'
#
loop_
_entity.id
_entity.type
_entity.pdbx_description
1 polymer ?
#
loop_
_entity_poly.entity_id
_entity_poly.type
_entity_poly.pdbx_seq_one_letter_code
_entity_poly.pdbx_strand_id
1 'polypeptide(L)'
;MNDTQKWILFWVFIGAFLIITGLTIWGVFFGLAELSDAYKDKLFYALILEILGAVIVLFKTGFAQKAEGAFTKKIWIDFEDGMDVRKYVGKNVTISPRGEDGTPLTEDISNNIMKDRALYVTPELPEGTTNVFITLELDEETFEGSFSANSYVVKLEEQEL
;
A
#
# COMPACT_ATOMS: atom_id res chain seq x y z
N MET A 1 8.91 0.36 10.61
CA MET A 1 8.69 1.81 10.39
C MET A 1 7.31 1.94 9.79
N ASN A 2 6.39 2.61 10.48
CA ASN A 2 5.01 2.78 9.99
C ASN A 2 4.98 3.75 8.79
N ASP A 3 3.87 3.79 8.05
CA ASP A 3 3.82 4.56 6.80
C ASP A 3 3.96 6.06 7.03
N THR A 4 3.47 6.57 8.17
CA THR A 4 3.69 7.95 8.61
C THR A 4 5.18 8.28 8.78
N GLN A 5 5.96 7.39 9.38
CA GLN A 5 7.41 7.57 9.55
C GLN A 5 8.16 7.52 8.21
N LYS A 6 7.74 6.67 7.26
CA LYS A 6 8.32 6.62 5.90
C LYS A 6 8.09 7.93 5.16
N TRP A 7 6.89 8.49 5.24
CA TRP A 7 6.54 9.77 4.61
C TRP A 7 7.27 10.95 5.25
N ILE A 8 7.39 10.99 6.58
CA ILE A 8 8.17 12.03 7.26
C ILE A 8 9.64 11.96 6.80
N LEU A 9 10.23 10.76 6.77
CA LEU A 9 11.61 10.57 6.32
C LEU A 9 11.80 11.03 4.87
N PHE A 10 10.85 10.68 3.98
CA PHE A 10 10.84 11.15 2.59
C PHE A 10 10.86 12.68 2.49
N TRP A 11 9.96 13.37 3.21
CA TRP A 11 9.90 14.84 3.19
C TRP A 11 11.14 15.50 3.80
N VAL A 12 11.75 14.89 4.81
CA VAL A 12 13.03 15.37 5.38
C VAL A 12 14.15 15.28 4.34
N PHE A 13 14.27 14.16 3.62
CA PHE A 13 15.27 14.01 2.56
C PHE A 13 15.02 14.96 1.40
N ILE A 14 13.77 15.13 0.96
CA ILE A 14 13.40 16.09 -0.09
C ILE A 14 13.68 17.53 0.34
N GLY A 15 13.35 17.91 1.57
CA GLY A 15 13.64 19.24 2.11
C GLY A 15 15.14 19.54 2.15
N ALA A 16 15.94 18.60 2.67
CA ALA A 16 17.40 18.74 2.69
C ALA A 16 17.98 18.84 1.27
N PHE A 17 17.50 18.02 0.33
CA PHE A 17 17.89 18.06 -1.08
C PHE A 17 17.61 19.42 -1.72
N LEU A 18 16.41 19.97 -1.54
CA LEU A 18 16.03 21.27 -2.10
C LEU A 18 16.87 22.41 -1.52
N ILE A 19 17.20 22.35 -0.22
CA ILE A 19 18.05 23.35 0.43
C ILE A 19 19.48 23.30 -0.13
N ILE A 20 20.08 22.11 -0.22
CA ILE A 20 21.44 21.93 -0.73
C ILE A 20 21.50 22.34 -2.21
N THR A 21 20.53 21.91 -3.01
CA THR A 21 20.43 22.28 -4.44
C THR A 21 20.26 23.79 -4.59
N GLY A 22 19.40 24.42 -3.79
CA GLY A 22 19.20 25.87 -3.79
C GLY A 22 20.48 26.65 -3.43
N LEU A 23 21.18 26.22 -2.38
CA LEU A 23 22.48 26.80 -1.98
C LEU A 23 23.56 26.59 -3.04
N THR A 24 23.56 25.45 -3.71
CA THR A 24 24.49 25.12 -4.81
C THR A 24 24.26 26.03 -6.01
N ILE A 25 23.01 26.16 -6.46
CA ILE A 25 22.63 27.08 -7.54
C ILE A 25 22.96 28.52 -7.14
N TRP A 26 22.64 28.93 -5.91
CA TRP A 26 22.99 30.25 -5.41
C TRP A 26 24.50 30.49 -5.43
N GLY A 27 25.31 29.54 -4.96
CA GLY A 27 26.76 29.65 -4.91
C GLY A 27 27.41 29.72 -6.29
N VAL A 28 26.88 28.99 -7.26
CA VAL A 28 27.40 28.96 -8.64
C VAL A 28 27.01 30.21 -9.44
N PHE A 29 25.76 30.66 -9.32
CA PHE A 29 25.23 31.75 -10.16
C PHE A 29 25.25 33.14 -9.49
N PHE A 30 25.21 33.20 -8.16
CA PHE A 30 25.12 34.45 -7.38
C PHE A 30 26.22 34.62 -6.31
N GLY A 31 27.14 33.65 -6.18
CA GLY A 31 28.22 33.66 -5.19
C GLY A 31 29.39 34.58 -5.55
N LEU A 32 29.88 35.33 -4.55
CA LEU A 32 30.91 36.38 -4.61
C LEU A 32 32.37 35.92 -4.84
N ALA A 33 32.61 34.72 -5.39
CA ALA A 33 33.97 34.21 -5.61
C ALA A 33 34.09 33.48 -6.94
N GLU A 34 35.14 33.76 -7.70
CA GLU A 34 35.55 32.95 -8.86
C GLU A 34 35.91 31.54 -8.38
N LEU A 35 34.92 30.64 -8.39
CA LEU A 35 35.14 29.22 -8.16
C LEU A 35 36.02 28.68 -9.30
N SER A 36 37.09 27.97 -8.95
CA SER A 36 37.92 27.30 -9.95
C SER A 36 37.11 26.26 -10.71
N ASP A 37 37.43 26.06 -11.99
CA ASP A 37 36.68 25.15 -12.86
C ASP A 37 36.66 23.71 -12.32
N ALA A 38 37.76 23.28 -11.70
CA ALA A 38 37.84 21.98 -11.03
C ALA A 38 36.86 21.82 -9.85
N TYR A 39 36.48 22.92 -9.18
CA TYR A 39 35.49 22.88 -8.12
C TYR A 39 34.06 22.87 -8.67
N LYS A 40 33.81 23.61 -9.77
CA LYS A 40 32.52 23.59 -10.48
C LYS A 40 32.19 22.21 -11.03
N ASP A 41 33.18 21.53 -11.63
CA ASP A 41 32.98 20.18 -12.17
C ASP A 41 32.61 19.18 -11.07
N LYS A 42 33.31 19.22 -9.92
CA LYS A 42 32.99 18.36 -8.77
C LYS A 42 31.57 18.60 -8.24
N LEU A 43 31.15 19.86 -8.20
CA LEU A 43 29.83 20.25 -7.73
C LEU A 43 28.73 19.77 -8.69
N PHE A 44 29.00 19.87 -10.00
CA PHE A 44 28.10 19.37 -11.04
C PHE A 44 27.96 17.84 -11.02
N TYR A 45 29.07 17.11 -10.90
CA TYR A 45 29.03 15.64 -10.80
C TYR A 45 28.37 15.15 -9.50
N ALA A 46 28.53 15.87 -8.39
CA ALA A 46 27.82 15.58 -7.15
C ALA A 46 26.31 15.72 -7.32
N LEU A 47 25.84 16.78 -7.99
CA LEU A 47 24.43 16.99 -8.30
C LEU A 47 23.87 15.88 -9.21
N ILE A 48 24.63 15.44 -10.22
CA ILE A 48 24.22 14.31 -11.09
C ILE A 48 24.04 13.03 -10.27
N LEU A 49 24.99 12.70 -9.40
CA LEU A 49 24.91 11.51 -8.54
C LEU A 49 23.70 11.56 -7.60
N GLU A 50 23.40 12.74 -7.07
CA GLU A 50 22.27 12.97 -6.18
C GLU A 50 20.92 12.78 -6.92
N ILE A 51 20.80 13.33 -8.14
CA ILE A 51 19.63 13.12 -9.00
C ILE A 51 19.46 11.63 -9.35
N LEU A 52 20.54 10.94 -9.71
CA LEU A 52 20.50 9.49 -9.99
C LEU A 52 20.03 8.68 -8.77
N GLY A 53 20.52 9.02 -7.59
CA GLY A 53 20.07 8.41 -6.33
C GLY A 53 18.58 8.65 -6.07
N ALA A 54 18.11 9.89 -6.23
CA ALA A 54 16.70 10.24 -6.06
C ALA A 54 15.80 9.52 -7.08
N VAL A 55 16.23 9.41 -8.34
CA VAL A 55 15.52 8.67 -9.39
C VAL A 55 15.44 7.18 -9.04
N ILE A 56 16.54 6.55 -8.63
CA ILE A 56 16.54 5.13 -8.22
C ILE A 56 15.61 4.89 -7.05
N VAL A 57 15.61 5.78 -6.05
CA VAL A 57 14.71 5.69 -4.89
C VAL A 57 13.26 5.85 -5.33
N LEU A 58 12.94 6.86 -6.16
CA LEU A 58 11.59 7.06 -6.71
C LEU A 58 11.10 5.87 -7.54
N PHE A 59 11.97 5.22 -8.32
CA PHE A 59 11.62 3.99 -9.04
C PHE A 59 11.43 2.78 -8.10
N LYS A 60 12.07 2.77 -6.93
CA LYS A 60 11.85 1.72 -5.92
C LYS A 60 10.65 1.97 -5.01
N THR A 61 10.28 3.23 -4.74
CA THR A 61 9.20 3.57 -3.80
C THR A 61 7.92 4.05 -4.46
N GLY A 62 7.99 4.71 -5.62
CA GLY A 62 6.84 5.23 -6.37
C GLY A 62 6.33 4.30 -7.48
N PHE A 63 7.13 3.33 -7.92
CA PHE A 63 6.73 2.23 -8.81
C PHE A 63 6.69 0.88 -8.09
N ALA A 64 6.43 0.89 -6.77
CA ALA A 64 6.00 -0.31 -6.06
C ALA A 64 4.61 -0.71 -6.56
N GLN A 65 4.63 -1.37 -7.72
CA GLN A 65 3.71 -2.39 -8.22
C GLN A 65 2.22 -2.11 -7.98
N LYS A 66 1.63 -1.32 -8.89
CA LYS A 66 0.36 -1.81 -9.42
C LYS A 66 0.72 -3.12 -10.11
N ALA A 67 0.33 -4.25 -9.54
CA ALA A 67 0.68 -5.55 -10.10
C ALA A 67 0.24 -5.58 -11.57
N GLU A 68 1.21 -5.54 -12.50
CA GLU A 68 0.92 -5.81 -13.91
C GLU A 68 0.32 -7.21 -13.96
N GLY A 69 -0.94 -7.30 -14.39
CA GLY A 69 -1.74 -8.54 -14.36
C GLY A 69 -2.80 -8.64 -13.26
N ALA A 70 -2.91 -7.66 -12.35
CA ALA A 70 -3.96 -7.69 -11.35
C ALA A 70 -5.36 -7.59 -11.95
N PHE A 71 -6.29 -8.38 -11.44
CA PHE A 71 -7.70 -8.34 -11.81
C PHE A 71 -8.56 -7.96 -10.60
N THR A 72 -9.59 -7.15 -10.85
CA THR A 72 -10.61 -6.83 -9.86
C THR A 72 -11.75 -7.82 -9.97
N LYS A 73 -12.14 -8.46 -8.86
CA LYS A 73 -13.34 -9.31 -8.83
C LYS A 73 -14.27 -8.92 -7.71
N LYS A 74 -15.55 -8.73 -8.03
CA LYS A 74 -16.58 -8.51 -7.01
C LYS A 74 -16.90 -9.83 -6.32
N ILE A 75 -16.73 -9.86 -5.02
CA ILE A 75 -16.98 -11.01 -4.15
C ILE A 75 -18.15 -10.69 -3.24
N TRP A 76 -19.01 -11.69 -3.06
CA TRP A 76 -20.08 -11.69 -2.09
C TRP A 76 -19.67 -12.51 -0.89
N ILE A 77 -19.58 -11.86 0.26
CA ILE A 77 -19.29 -12.54 1.53
C ILE A 77 -20.62 -12.74 2.24
N ASP A 78 -20.98 -14.01 2.40
CA ASP A 78 -22.17 -14.45 3.10
C ASP A 78 -21.77 -15.01 4.46
N PHE A 79 -22.48 -14.58 5.49
CA PHE A 79 -22.29 -15.10 6.83
C PHE A 79 -23.18 -16.34 6.99
N GLU A 80 -22.68 -17.36 7.67
CA GLU A 80 -23.38 -18.65 7.76
C GLU A 80 -24.81 -18.52 8.33
N ASP A 81 -25.71 -19.40 7.88
CA ASP A 81 -27.10 -19.45 8.31
C ASP A 81 -27.21 -19.66 9.83
N GLY A 82 -27.62 -18.60 10.55
CA GLY A 82 -27.78 -18.60 12.00
C GLY A 82 -26.99 -17.52 12.72
N MET A 83 -26.00 -16.92 12.07
CA MET A 83 -25.19 -15.84 12.64
C MET A 83 -25.98 -14.51 12.64
N ASP A 84 -26.17 -13.88 13.80
CA ASP A 84 -26.84 -12.58 13.88
C ASP A 84 -25.88 -11.43 13.57
N VAL A 85 -25.64 -11.20 12.29
CA VAL A 85 -24.77 -10.11 11.82
C VAL A 85 -25.41 -8.72 11.87
N ARG A 86 -26.67 -8.60 12.32
CA ARG A 86 -27.33 -7.29 12.47
C ARG A 86 -26.66 -6.43 13.53
N LYS A 87 -25.98 -7.03 14.52
CA LYS A 87 -25.16 -6.30 15.52
C LYS A 87 -23.98 -5.55 14.90
N TYR A 88 -23.57 -5.93 13.68
CA TYR A 88 -22.45 -5.34 12.96
C TYR A 88 -22.83 -4.35 11.87
N VAL A 89 -24.13 -4.17 11.60
CA VAL A 89 -24.59 -3.24 10.57
C VAL A 89 -24.15 -1.81 10.91
N GLY A 90 -23.47 -1.17 9.96
CA GLY A 90 -22.91 0.17 10.13
C GLY A 90 -21.56 0.22 10.85
N LYS A 91 -20.95 -0.94 11.17
CA LYS A 91 -19.57 -1.01 11.64
C LYS A 91 -18.60 -1.19 10.48
N ASN A 92 -17.40 -0.61 10.65
CA ASN A 92 -16.29 -0.84 9.74
C ASN A 92 -15.73 -2.25 9.97
N VAL A 93 -15.43 -2.91 8.86
CA VAL A 93 -14.84 -4.24 8.78
C VAL A 93 -13.52 -4.11 8.06
N THR A 94 -12.49 -4.75 8.60
CA THR A 94 -11.22 -4.94 7.91
C THR A 94 -11.22 -6.31 7.26
N ILE A 95 -10.99 -6.36 5.96
CA ILE A 95 -10.90 -7.59 5.17
C ILE A 95 -9.45 -7.75 4.72
N SER A 96 -8.85 -8.89 5.03
CA SER A 96 -7.44 -9.16 4.76
C SER A 96 -7.29 -10.35 3.80
N PRO A 97 -7.14 -10.12 2.47
CA PRO A 97 -6.95 -11.19 1.50
C PRO A 97 -5.50 -11.72 1.54
N ARG A 98 -5.36 -13.04 1.69
CA ARG A 98 -4.09 -13.75 1.81
C ARG A 98 -4.01 -14.96 0.85
N GLY A 99 -2.81 -15.32 0.43
CA GLY A 99 -2.52 -16.54 -0.34
C GLY A 99 -2.49 -17.78 0.57
N GLU A 100 -2.32 -18.97 -0.01
CA GLU A 100 -2.24 -20.23 0.77
C GLU A 100 -1.06 -20.25 1.75
N ASP A 101 0.01 -19.49 1.45
CA ASP A 101 1.19 -19.33 2.28
C ASP A 101 1.05 -18.23 3.35
N GLY A 102 -0.14 -17.61 3.45
CA GLY A 102 -0.43 -16.51 4.37
C GLY A 102 0.11 -15.15 3.91
N THR A 103 0.69 -15.04 2.71
CA THR A 103 1.20 -13.76 2.21
C THR A 103 0.05 -12.80 1.85
N PRO A 104 0.16 -11.50 2.17
CA PRO A 104 -0.76 -10.48 1.67
C PRO A 104 -0.82 -10.45 0.15
N LEU A 105 -2.01 -10.70 -0.41
CA LEU A 105 -2.23 -10.61 -1.87
C LEU A 105 -2.50 -9.17 -2.31
N THR A 106 -3.09 -8.37 -1.43
CA THR A 106 -3.47 -6.96 -1.67
C THR A 106 -3.54 -6.24 -0.33
N GLU A 107 -3.70 -4.92 -0.37
CA GLU A 107 -3.92 -4.12 0.83
C GLU A 107 -5.23 -4.52 1.53
N ASP A 108 -5.26 -4.37 2.85
CA ASP A 108 -6.46 -4.68 3.62
C ASP A 108 -7.58 -3.70 3.23
N ILE A 109 -8.78 -4.24 3.00
CA ILE A 109 -9.93 -3.49 2.52
C ILE A 109 -10.77 -3.10 3.73
N SER A 110 -11.09 -1.83 3.87
CA SER A 110 -12.06 -1.36 4.87
C SER A 110 -13.41 -1.12 4.22
N ASN A 111 -14.45 -1.76 4.75
CA ASN A 111 -15.82 -1.58 4.25
C ASN A 111 -16.86 -1.69 5.37
N ASN A 112 -18.08 -1.24 5.12
CA ASN A 112 -19.18 -1.30 6.08
C ASN A 112 -20.15 -2.43 5.76
N ILE A 113 -20.65 -3.11 6.80
CA ILE A 113 -21.75 -4.08 6.64
C ILE A 113 -23.05 -3.32 6.36
N MET A 114 -23.62 -3.56 5.18
CA MET A 114 -24.93 -3.04 4.82
C MET A 114 -26.05 -3.91 5.42
N LYS A 115 -27.27 -3.36 5.46
CA LYS A 115 -28.46 -3.93 6.12
C LYS A 115 -28.81 -5.38 5.72
N ASP A 116 -28.32 -5.86 4.58
CA ASP A 116 -28.83 -7.07 3.92
C ASP A 116 -27.99 -8.32 4.21
N ARG A 117 -27.26 -8.35 5.35
CA ARG A 117 -26.39 -9.47 5.79
C ARG A 117 -25.24 -9.82 4.86
N ALA A 118 -24.96 -8.98 3.86
CA ALA A 118 -23.95 -9.24 2.85
C ALA A 118 -22.90 -8.14 2.82
N LEU A 119 -21.64 -8.55 2.70
CA LEU A 119 -20.53 -7.63 2.42
C LEU A 119 -20.08 -7.81 0.97
N TYR A 120 -20.07 -6.70 0.24
CA TYR A 120 -19.58 -6.68 -1.14
C TYR A 120 -18.18 -6.09 -1.15
N VAL A 121 -17.20 -6.89 -1.57
CA VAL A 121 -15.80 -6.45 -1.66
C VAL A 121 -15.30 -6.63 -3.08
N THR A 122 -14.37 -5.78 -3.51
CA THR A 122 -13.76 -5.88 -4.84
C THR A 122 -12.25 -5.78 -4.68
N PRO A 123 -11.57 -6.84 -4.20
CA PRO A 123 -10.11 -6.85 -4.12
C PRO A 123 -9.48 -6.80 -5.51
N GLU A 124 -8.37 -6.08 -5.60
CA GLU A 124 -7.40 -6.21 -6.69
C GLU A 124 -6.50 -7.39 -6.37
N LEU A 125 -6.66 -8.50 -7.08
CA LEU A 125 -5.90 -9.73 -6.86
C LEU A 125 -4.82 -9.91 -7.94
N PRO A 126 -3.62 -10.43 -7.59
CA PRO A 126 -2.57 -10.73 -8.57
C PRO A 126 -3.01 -11.76 -9.62
N GLU A 127 -2.47 -11.67 -10.85
CA GLU A 127 -2.72 -12.67 -11.90
C GLU A 127 -2.29 -14.06 -11.45
N GLY A 128 -3.04 -15.10 -11.85
CA GLY A 128 -2.75 -16.48 -11.48
C GLY A 128 -3.16 -16.88 -10.06
N THR A 129 -3.72 -15.97 -9.27
CA THR A 129 -4.32 -16.30 -7.97
C THR A 129 -5.45 -17.32 -8.17
N THR A 130 -5.36 -18.47 -7.48
CA THR A 130 -6.35 -19.56 -7.57
C THR A 130 -7.22 -19.66 -6.33
N ASN A 131 -6.60 -19.54 -5.15
CA ASN A 131 -7.24 -19.63 -3.84
C ASN A 131 -6.90 -18.38 -3.04
N VAL A 132 -7.89 -17.85 -2.34
CA VAL A 132 -7.77 -16.67 -1.50
C VAL A 132 -8.38 -16.98 -0.15
N PHE A 133 -7.61 -16.72 0.89
CA PHE A 133 -8.04 -16.77 2.28
C PHE A 133 -8.40 -15.36 2.70
N ILE A 134 -9.52 -15.21 3.39
CA ILE A 134 -9.99 -13.94 3.92
C ILE A 134 -10.08 -14.08 5.42
N THR A 135 -9.46 -13.14 6.12
CA THR A 135 -9.74 -12.85 7.52
C THR A 135 -10.59 -11.59 7.59
N LEU A 136 -11.63 -11.60 8.42
CA LEU A 136 -12.49 -10.46 8.73
C LEU A 136 -12.42 -10.17 10.20
N GLU A 137 -12.11 -8.92 10.53
CA GLU A 137 -12.11 -8.44 11.91
C GLU A 137 -13.34 -7.55 12.12
N LEU A 138 -14.17 -7.95 13.09
CA LEU A 138 -15.41 -7.30 13.50
C LEU A 138 -15.38 -7.05 15.01
N ASP A 139 -15.03 -5.83 15.41
CA ASP A 139 -14.78 -5.46 16.81
C ASP A 139 -13.72 -6.34 17.48
N GLU A 140 -14.12 -7.29 18.33
CA GLU A 140 -13.28 -8.25 19.05
C GLU A 140 -13.42 -9.69 18.50
N GLU A 141 -14.24 -9.88 17.45
CA GLU A 141 -14.47 -11.17 16.81
C GLU A 141 -13.72 -11.26 15.47
N THR A 142 -13.13 -12.42 15.21
CA THR A 142 -12.41 -12.74 13.98
C THR A 142 -13.14 -13.85 13.24
N PHE A 143 -13.38 -13.65 11.95
CA PHE A 143 -13.99 -14.64 11.07
C PHE A 143 -13.04 -14.99 9.95
N GLU A 144 -12.99 -16.26 9.59
CA GLU A 144 -12.13 -16.74 8.52
C GLU A 144 -12.96 -17.46 7.46
N GLY A 145 -12.52 -17.34 6.22
CA GLY A 145 -13.10 -18.05 5.10
C GLY A 145 -12.13 -18.14 3.95
N SER A 146 -12.43 -19.01 3.00
CA SER A 146 -11.66 -19.12 1.77
C SER A 146 -12.57 -19.23 0.57
N PHE A 147 -12.07 -18.79 -0.57
CA PHE A 147 -12.75 -18.93 -1.85
C PHE A 147 -11.74 -19.13 -2.96
N SER A 148 -12.17 -19.81 -4.02
CA SER A 148 -11.39 -19.82 -5.25
C SER A 148 -11.57 -18.47 -5.94
N ALA A 149 -10.51 -17.91 -6.50
CA ALA A 149 -10.57 -16.71 -7.33
C ALA A 149 -11.59 -16.82 -8.49
N ASN A 150 -12.01 -18.03 -8.86
CA ASN A 150 -13.06 -18.31 -9.84
C ASN A 150 -14.49 -18.31 -9.28
N SER A 151 -14.70 -18.38 -7.96
CA SER A 151 -16.03 -18.30 -7.33
C SER A 151 -16.45 -16.85 -7.00
N TYR A 152 -17.75 -16.66 -6.72
CA TYR A 152 -18.35 -15.35 -6.40
C TYR A 152 -18.77 -15.24 -4.94
N VAL A 153 -18.74 -16.34 -4.19
CA VAL A 153 -19.31 -16.47 -2.85
C VAL A 153 -18.26 -16.99 -1.89
N VAL A 154 -18.12 -16.32 -0.75
CA VAL A 154 -17.31 -16.74 0.41
C VAL A 154 -18.28 -17.07 1.52
N LYS A 155 -18.11 -18.24 2.14
CA LYS A 155 -18.74 -18.58 3.41
C LYS A 155 -17.72 -18.37 4.52
N LEU A 156 -18.15 -17.75 5.60
CA LEU A 156 -17.33 -17.48 6.77
C LEU A 156 -17.70 -18.42 7.90
N GLU A 157 -16.67 -18.88 8.61
CA GLU A 157 -16.80 -19.62 9.85
C GLU A 157 -16.28 -18.72 10.99
N GLU A 158 -16.98 -18.74 12.12
CA GLU A 158 -16.54 -18.06 13.34
C GLU A 158 -15.39 -18.84 13.96
N GLN A 159 -14.32 -18.15 14.36
CA GLN A 159 -13.21 -18.79 15.07
C GLN A 159 -13.54 -18.86 16.56
N GLU A 160 -13.66 -20.07 17.12
CA GLU A 160 -13.67 -20.25 18.58
C GLU A 160 -12.25 -19.97 19.12
N LEU A 161 -12.12 -18.94 19.95
CA LEU A 161 -10.89 -18.60 20.70
C LEU A 161 -10.60 -19.58 21.85
#